data_AF-A0A285G0Z1-F1
#
_entry.id   AF-A0A285G0Z1-F1
#
_cell.length_a   1.000
_cell.length_b   1.000
_cell.length_c   1.000
_cell.angle_alpha   90.00
_cell.angle_beta   90.00
_cell.angle_gamma   90.00
#
_symmetry.space_group_name_H-M   'P 1'
#
loop_
_entity.id
_entity.type
_entity.pdbx_description
1 polymer ?
#
loop_
_entity_poly.entity_id
_entity_poly.type
_entity_poly.pdbx_seq_one_letter_code
_entity_poly.pdbx_strand_id
1 'polypeptide(L)'
;MIKKFIFLLVIVLIIVFFIYQNNNSTQDLSNKQEGNIFNPQEVNIGDEVADLKIESLSLHQIENTNRYSATVQFSGEVIVEGRYINYEDDEFLGDAVAFEVNAQTENRLPKLEFDERRTWFIFDNQEMAKGIFGKRAPDGYAKVAIKDYIIRYAPTETFNGAKLVEVVDIAD
;
A
#
# COMPACT_ATOMS: atom_id res chain seq x y z
N MET A 1 -49.96 -32.55 -28.32
CA MET A 1 -48.99 -33.04 -27.31
C MET A 1 -47.59 -32.44 -27.48
N ILE A 2 -47.04 -32.42 -28.70
CA ILE A 2 -45.67 -31.95 -29.02
C ILE A 2 -45.37 -30.49 -28.58
N LYS A 3 -46.31 -29.55 -28.74
CA LYS A 3 -46.10 -28.12 -28.36
C LYS A 3 -45.86 -27.90 -26.86
N LYS A 4 -46.46 -28.73 -25.98
CA LYS A 4 -46.24 -28.63 -24.52
C LYS A 4 -44.85 -29.12 -24.11
N PHE A 5 -44.32 -30.11 -24.84
CA PHE A 5 -42.98 -30.64 -24.60
C PHE A 5 -41.88 -29.65 -24.99
N ILE A 6 -42.06 -28.96 -26.12
CA ILE A 6 -41.13 -27.92 -26.59
C ILE A 6 -41.10 -26.74 -25.61
N PHE A 7 -42.26 -26.32 -25.09
CA PHE A 7 -42.35 -25.24 -24.11
C PHE A 7 -41.64 -25.58 -22.79
N LEU A 8 -41.78 -26.82 -22.31
CA LEU A 8 -41.10 -27.28 -21.09
C LEU A 8 -39.57 -27.32 -21.28
N LEU A 9 -39.09 -27.76 -22.45
CA LEU A 9 -37.66 -27.83 -22.76
C LEU A 9 -37.01 -26.43 -22.78
N VAL A 10 -37.69 -25.44 -23.34
CA VAL A 10 -37.21 -24.04 -23.39
C VAL A 10 -37.10 -23.45 -21.99
N ILE A 11 -38.07 -23.72 -21.11
CA ILE A 11 -38.01 -23.28 -19.71
C ILE A 11 -36.81 -23.90 -18.97
N VAL A 12 -36.58 -25.20 -19.16
CA VAL A 12 -35.43 -25.88 -18.54
C VAL A 12 -34.11 -25.29 -19.04
N LEU A 13 -33.98 -25.01 -20.34
CA LEU A 13 -32.78 -24.40 -20.90
C LEU A 13 -32.55 -22.97 -20.40
N ILE A 14 -33.61 -22.18 -20.23
CA ILE A 14 -33.52 -20.84 -19.63
C ILE A 14 -33.09 -20.93 -18.17
N ILE A 15 -33.64 -21.86 -17.39
CA ILE A 15 -33.25 -22.07 -15.99
C ILE A 15 -31.78 -22.49 -15.88
N VAL A 16 -31.34 -23.43 -16.72
CA VAL A 16 -29.94 -23.87 -16.75
C VAL A 16 -29.01 -22.72 -17.18
N PHE A 17 -29.41 -21.92 -18.17
CA PHE A 17 -28.66 -20.74 -18.59
C PHE A 17 -28.58 -19.68 -17.48
N PHE A 18 -29.66 -19.44 -16.73
CA PHE A 18 -29.66 -18.54 -15.58
C PHE A 18 -28.79 -19.07 -14.44
N ILE A 19 -28.82 -20.37 -14.13
CA ILE A 19 -27.94 -20.99 -13.12
C ILE A 19 -26.47 -20.88 -13.56
N TYR A 20 -26.18 -21.10 -14.84
CA TYR A 20 -24.84 -20.98 -15.40
C TYR A 20 -24.32 -19.53 -15.33
N GLN A 21 -25.15 -18.54 -15.68
CA GLN A 21 -24.77 -17.12 -15.59
C GLN A 21 -24.61 -16.67 -14.13
N ASN A 22 -25.47 -17.14 -13.21
CA ASN A 22 -25.40 -16.77 -11.80
C ASN A 22 -24.16 -17.37 -11.10
N ASN A 23 -23.72 -18.57 -11.50
CA ASN A 23 -22.51 -19.19 -10.95
C ASN A 23 -21.21 -18.55 -11.47
N ASN A 24 -21.25 -17.82 -12.60
CA ASN A 24 -20.07 -17.18 -13.19
C ASN A 24 -19.95 -15.69 -12.86
N SER A 25 -20.84 -15.13 -12.03
CA SER A 25 -20.84 -13.69 -11.69
C SER A 25 -20.09 -13.34 -10.38
N THR A 26 -19.21 -14.21 -9.88
CA THR A 26 -18.41 -13.99 -8.65
C THR A 26 -16.90 -14.13 -8.87
N GLN A 27 -16.39 -13.51 -9.93
CA GLN A 27 -14.95 -13.32 -10.16
C GLN A 27 -14.67 -11.90 -10.67
N ASP A 28 -15.24 -10.91 -9.98
CA ASP A 28 -14.64 -9.57 -9.88
C ASP A 28 -14.45 -9.30 -8.38
N LEU A 29 -13.54 -10.07 -7.79
CA LEU A 29 -13.05 -9.88 -6.45
C LEU A 29 -11.61 -9.43 -6.62
N SER A 30 -11.36 -8.11 -6.69
CA SER A 30 -10.08 -7.64 -6.17
C SER A 30 -10.02 -8.18 -4.75
N ASN A 31 -8.98 -8.94 -4.44
CA ASN A 31 -8.86 -9.62 -3.16
C ASN A 31 -8.51 -8.53 -2.14
N LYS A 32 -9.52 -7.78 -1.69
CA LYS A 32 -9.36 -6.70 -0.72
C LYS A 32 -8.91 -7.35 0.58
N GLN A 33 -7.64 -7.19 0.90
CA GLN A 33 -7.13 -7.66 2.17
C GLN A 33 -7.72 -6.81 3.29
N GLU A 34 -8.38 -7.44 4.25
CA GLU A 34 -8.88 -6.73 5.42
C GLU A 34 -7.71 -6.31 6.31
N GLY A 35 -7.52 -5.00 6.46
CA GLY A 35 -6.46 -4.40 7.26
C GLY A 35 -5.28 -3.89 6.44
N ASN A 36 -4.20 -3.53 7.14
CA ASN A 36 -3.00 -2.97 6.54
C ASN A 36 -1.77 -3.87 6.64
N ILE A 37 -1.86 -4.96 7.41
CA ILE A 37 -0.78 -5.93 7.57
C ILE A 37 -0.97 -7.05 6.55
N PHE A 38 0.09 -7.41 5.82
CA PHE A 38 0.02 -8.45 4.81
C PHE A 38 1.29 -9.30 4.68
N ASN A 39 1.10 -10.54 4.22
CA ASN A 39 2.18 -11.42 3.80
C ASN A 39 2.50 -11.18 2.30
N PRO A 40 3.71 -10.72 1.95
CA PRO A 40 4.08 -10.50 0.54
C PRO A 40 4.12 -11.79 -0.30
N GLN A 41 4.05 -12.97 0.31
CA GLN A 41 3.97 -14.25 -0.40
C GLN A 41 2.54 -14.63 -0.81
N GLU A 42 1.53 -13.94 -0.28
CA GLU A 42 0.11 -14.28 -0.44
C GLU A 42 -0.68 -13.26 -1.27
N VAL A 43 -0.03 -12.16 -1.67
CA VAL A 43 -0.63 -11.07 -2.45
C VAL A 43 -0.07 -11.05 -3.87
N ASN A 44 -0.82 -10.43 -4.78
CA ASN A 44 -0.46 -10.27 -6.18
C ASN A 44 -0.45 -8.79 -6.59
N ILE A 45 0.24 -8.50 -7.69
CA ILE A 45 0.12 -7.20 -8.35
C ILE A 45 -1.35 -6.97 -8.71
N GLY A 46 -1.89 -5.83 -8.30
CA GLY A 46 -3.28 -5.46 -8.48
C GLY A 46 -4.16 -5.64 -7.26
N ASP A 47 -3.73 -6.39 -6.24
CA ASP A 47 -4.44 -6.50 -4.96
C ASP A 47 -4.39 -5.18 -4.20
N GLU A 48 -5.35 -4.99 -3.28
CA GLU A 48 -5.44 -3.80 -2.43
C GLU A 48 -5.11 -4.14 -0.97
N VAL A 49 -4.27 -3.31 -0.36
CA VAL A 49 -3.93 -3.35 1.07
C VAL A 49 -4.08 -1.92 1.61
N ALA A 50 -4.85 -1.74 2.68
CA ALA A 50 -5.16 -0.41 3.23
C ALA A 50 -5.66 0.60 2.17
N ASP A 51 -6.54 0.15 1.26
CA ASP A 51 -7.07 0.93 0.13
C ASP A 51 -6.01 1.45 -0.86
N LEU A 52 -4.77 0.94 -0.80
CA LEU A 52 -3.70 1.18 -1.76
C LEU A 52 -3.47 -0.05 -2.62
N LYS A 53 -3.30 0.15 -3.93
CA LYS A 53 -3.16 -0.93 -4.91
C LYS A 53 -1.69 -1.30 -5.12
N ILE A 54 -1.35 -2.59 -5.06
CA ILE A 54 0.00 -3.07 -5.37
C ILE A 54 0.28 -2.89 -6.87
N GLU A 55 1.29 -2.08 -7.19
CA GLU A 55 1.76 -1.87 -8.58
C GLU A 55 2.96 -2.75 -8.92
N SER A 56 3.84 -2.98 -7.96
CA SER A 56 4.98 -3.89 -8.13
C SER A 56 5.31 -4.60 -6.84
N LEU A 57 5.78 -5.84 -6.98
CA LEU A 57 6.19 -6.71 -5.89
C LEU A 57 7.46 -7.45 -6.32
N SER A 58 8.52 -7.27 -5.55
CA SER A 58 9.77 -8.02 -5.68
C SER A 58 10.10 -8.66 -4.34
N LEU A 59 10.21 -9.99 -4.33
CA LEU A 59 10.56 -10.78 -3.17
C LEU A 59 11.82 -11.58 -3.47
N HIS A 60 12.82 -11.49 -2.62
CA HIS A 60 14.05 -12.25 -2.75
C HIS A 60 14.34 -12.99 -1.44
N GLN A 61 14.40 -14.32 -1.50
CA GLN A 61 14.84 -15.12 -0.38
C GLN A 61 16.35 -14.98 -0.22
N ILE A 62 16.81 -14.73 1.00
CA ILE A 62 18.23 -14.66 1.30
C ILE A 62 18.77 -16.08 1.41
N GLU A 63 19.77 -16.39 0.59
CA GLU A 63 20.38 -17.73 0.50
C GLU A 63 20.71 -18.31 1.87
N ASN A 64 20.38 -19.60 2.05
CA ASN A 64 20.62 -20.35 3.28
C ASN A 64 19.91 -19.78 4.53
N THR A 65 18.86 -18.97 4.37
CA THR A 65 18.04 -18.47 5.47
C THR A 65 16.55 -18.58 5.16
N ASN A 66 15.72 -18.47 6.20
CA ASN A 66 14.27 -18.28 6.07
C ASN A 66 13.87 -16.79 6.00
N ARG A 67 14.83 -15.90 5.75
CA ARG A 67 14.59 -14.46 5.66
C ARG A 67 14.37 -14.06 4.21
N TYR A 68 13.63 -12.97 4.03
CA TYR A 68 13.37 -12.37 2.73
C TYR A 68 13.73 -10.88 2.73
N SER A 69 14.12 -10.35 1.58
CA SER A 69 13.97 -8.94 1.26
C SER A 69 12.74 -8.74 0.38
N ALA A 70 12.05 -7.62 0.58
CA ALA A 70 10.85 -7.28 -0.14
C ALA A 70 10.89 -5.80 -0.56
N THR A 71 10.51 -5.54 -1.81
CA THR A 71 10.18 -4.21 -2.31
C THR A 71 8.77 -4.25 -2.85
N VAL A 72 7.88 -3.44 -2.30
CA VAL A 72 6.47 -3.39 -2.70
C VAL A 72 6.09 -1.93 -2.97
N GLN A 73 5.65 -1.63 -4.18
CA GLN A 73 5.18 -0.30 -4.55
C GLN A 73 3.67 -0.29 -4.65
N PHE A 74 3.07 0.78 -4.14
CA PHE A 74 1.63 0.98 -4.13
C PHE A 74 1.24 2.26 -4.86
N SER A 75 0.09 2.22 -5.54
CA SER A 75 -0.63 3.42 -6.00
C SER A 75 -1.86 3.71 -5.17
N GLY A 76 -2.33 4.94 -5.30
CA GLY A 76 -3.33 5.55 -4.45
C GLY A 76 -2.73 6.71 -3.68
N GLU A 77 -3.61 7.52 -3.10
CA GLU A 77 -3.25 8.63 -2.24
C GLU A 77 -3.82 8.38 -0.85
N VAL A 78 -3.06 8.75 0.17
CA VAL A 78 -3.45 8.54 1.56
C VAL A 78 -2.99 9.70 2.42
N ILE A 79 -3.84 10.06 3.38
CA ILE A 79 -3.53 11.09 4.37
C ILE A 79 -3.04 10.44 5.64
N VAL A 80 -1.82 10.80 6.04
CA VAL A 80 -1.18 10.35 7.27
C VAL A 80 -0.78 11.55 8.15
N GLU A 81 -0.67 11.29 9.45
CA GLU A 81 -0.28 12.26 10.46
C GLU A 81 0.98 11.74 11.16
N GLY A 82 1.88 12.64 11.53
CA GLY A 82 3.17 12.22 12.04
C GLY A 82 4.14 13.35 12.26
N ARG A 83 5.39 12.98 12.53
CA ARG A 83 6.50 13.90 12.73
C ARG A 83 7.36 13.96 11.47
N TYR A 84 7.57 15.16 10.92
CA TYR A 84 8.61 15.36 9.92
C TYR A 84 9.96 15.53 10.62
N ILE A 85 11.01 14.98 10.02
CA ILE A 85 12.38 15.03 10.54
C ILE A 85 13.29 15.60 9.45
N ASN A 86 14.04 16.65 9.76
CA ASN A 86 15.04 17.22 8.85
C ASN A 86 16.43 16.69 9.22
N TYR A 87 16.98 15.82 8.38
CA TYR A 87 18.37 15.38 8.47
C TYR A 87 19.28 16.39 7.75
N GLU A 88 20.43 16.69 8.36
CA GLU A 88 21.49 17.53 7.83
C GLU A 88 22.81 16.75 7.96
N ASP A 89 23.52 16.55 6.84
CA ASP A 89 24.82 15.86 6.79
C ASP A 89 24.82 14.46 7.46
N ASP A 90 23.70 13.74 7.39
CA ASP A 90 23.61 12.37 7.91
C ASP A 90 24.43 11.39 7.06
N GLU A 91 25.21 10.51 7.68
CA GLU A 91 26.14 9.60 6.98
C GLU A 91 25.41 8.67 5.98
N PHE A 92 24.17 8.28 6.30
CA PHE A 92 23.38 7.36 5.49
C PHE A 92 22.30 8.07 4.67
N LEU A 93 21.64 9.06 5.27
CA LEU A 93 20.48 9.76 4.70
C LEU A 93 20.86 11.08 4.00
N GLY A 94 22.05 11.60 4.26
CA GLY A 94 22.47 12.93 3.81
C GLY A 94 21.50 14.01 4.28
N ASP A 95 21.26 14.99 3.40
CA ASP A 95 20.23 15.99 3.63
C ASP A 95 18.88 15.42 3.18
N ALA A 96 18.15 14.76 4.07
CA ALA A 96 16.85 14.17 3.78
C ALA A 96 15.75 14.71 4.70
N VAL A 97 14.53 14.82 4.16
CA VAL A 97 13.33 14.96 4.97
C VAL A 97 12.66 13.59 5.06
N ALA A 98 12.52 13.11 6.28
CA ALA A 98 11.79 11.89 6.61
C ALA A 98 10.48 12.20 7.33
N PHE A 99 9.63 11.18 7.45
CA PHE A 99 8.36 11.28 8.13
C PHE A 99 8.09 10.00 8.94
N GLU A 100 7.91 10.16 10.25
CA GLU A 100 7.47 9.09 11.15
C GLU A 100 5.97 9.18 11.36
N VAL A 101 5.23 8.15 10.94
CA VAL A 101 3.77 8.12 11.02
C VAL A 101 3.33 7.80 12.45
N ASN A 102 2.33 8.52 12.95
CA ASN A 102 1.77 8.28 14.28
C ASN A 102 0.82 7.07 14.31
N ALA A 103 0.56 6.55 15.51
CA ALA A 103 -0.27 5.36 15.69
C ALA A 103 -1.74 5.54 15.22
N GLN A 104 -2.23 6.79 15.18
CA GLN A 104 -3.60 7.11 14.77
C GLN A 104 -3.84 6.89 13.27
N THR A 105 -2.79 6.99 12.45
CA THR A 105 -2.89 6.88 10.99
C THR A 105 -1.95 5.84 10.39
N GLU A 106 -1.10 5.19 11.20
CA GLU A 106 -0.21 4.11 10.75
C GLU A 106 -0.97 2.98 10.05
N ASN A 107 -2.17 2.64 10.52
CA ASN A 107 -3.00 1.60 9.92
C ASN A 107 -3.58 1.95 8.53
N ARG A 108 -3.33 3.17 8.02
CA ARG A 108 -3.69 3.55 6.65
C ARG A 108 -2.58 3.22 5.64
N LEU A 109 -1.42 2.77 6.13
CA LEU A 109 -0.31 2.36 5.26
C LEU A 109 -0.12 0.85 5.33
N PRO A 110 0.11 0.20 4.17
CA PRO A 110 0.51 -1.19 4.10
C PRO A 110 1.77 -1.47 4.93
N LYS A 111 1.80 -2.61 5.59
CA LYS A 111 2.90 -3.09 6.43
C LYS A 111 3.09 -4.59 6.22
N LEU A 112 4.33 -5.04 6.08
CA LEU A 112 4.62 -6.46 5.98
C LEU A 112 4.41 -7.11 7.37
N GLU A 113 3.83 -8.30 7.40
CA GLU A 113 3.55 -9.03 8.65
C GLU A 113 4.79 -9.27 9.55
N PHE A 114 5.97 -9.33 8.94
CA PHE A 114 7.24 -9.57 9.61
C PHE A 114 8.10 -8.30 9.77
N ASP A 115 7.59 -7.13 9.35
CA ASP A 115 8.30 -5.86 9.51
C ASP A 115 7.93 -5.20 10.83
N GLU A 116 8.78 -5.38 11.83
CA GLU A 116 8.60 -4.83 13.18
C GLU A 116 9.00 -3.35 13.30
N ARG A 117 9.53 -2.73 12.24
CA ARG A 117 9.90 -1.31 12.27
C ARG A 117 8.65 -0.45 12.51
N ARG A 118 8.84 0.70 13.13
CA ARG A 118 7.82 1.77 13.09
C ARG A 118 7.58 2.16 11.64
N THR A 119 6.37 2.58 11.30
CA THR A 119 6.13 3.07 9.94
C THR A 119 6.73 4.46 9.77
N TRP A 120 7.83 4.52 9.03
CA TRP A 120 8.49 5.77 8.65
C TRP A 120 8.98 5.67 7.21
N PHE A 121 9.12 6.80 6.54
CA PHE A 121 9.59 6.87 5.16
C PHE A 121 10.37 8.14 4.88
N ILE A 122 11.13 8.12 3.80
CA ILE A 122 11.80 9.29 3.22
C ILE A 122 10.96 9.79 2.04
N PHE A 123 10.83 11.12 1.92
CA PHE A 123 10.12 11.68 0.77
C PHE A 123 10.94 11.49 -0.52
N ASP A 124 10.38 10.87 -1.54
CA ASP A 124 11.09 10.67 -2.82
C ASP A 124 11.27 12.00 -3.58
N ASN A 125 10.38 12.97 -3.37
CA ASN A 125 10.46 14.33 -3.91
C ASN A 125 11.05 15.32 -2.88
N GLN A 126 12.32 15.08 -2.51
CA GLN A 126 13.07 15.83 -1.49
C GLN A 126 13.05 17.35 -1.68
N GLU A 127 13.09 17.87 -2.92
CA GLU A 127 13.05 19.32 -3.18
C GLU A 127 11.78 19.96 -2.63
N MET A 128 10.62 19.35 -2.87
CA MET A 128 9.33 19.83 -2.37
C MET A 128 9.27 19.71 -0.85
N ALA A 129 9.66 18.56 -0.30
CA ALA A 129 9.65 18.34 1.14
C ALA A 129 10.54 19.34 1.88
N LYS A 130 11.78 19.56 1.42
CA LYS A 130 12.70 20.56 1.99
C LYS A 130 12.17 21.99 1.85
N GLY A 131 11.54 22.32 0.72
CA GLY A 131 10.95 23.64 0.49
C GLY A 131 9.87 24.02 1.53
N ILE A 132 9.17 23.01 2.07
CA ILE A 132 8.08 23.16 3.04
C ILE A 132 8.55 22.96 4.48
N PHE A 133 9.27 21.86 4.75
CA PHE A 133 9.66 21.43 6.11
C PHE A 133 11.04 21.91 6.53
N GLY A 134 11.99 22.05 5.59
CA GLY A 134 13.36 22.50 5.90
C GLY A 134 13.44 23.93 6.40
N LYS A 135 12.42 24.76 6.10
CA LYS A 135 12.28 26.13 6.66
C LYS A 135 11.70 26.15 8.07
N ARG A 136 11.21 25.02 8.55
CA ARG A 136 10.50 24.85 9.84
C ARG A 136 11.30 23.96 10.80
N ALA A 137 12.62 24.09 10.74
CA ALA A 137 13.56 23.38 11.59
C ALA A 137 13.28 23.63 13.10
N PRO A 138 13.63 22.69 13.99
CA PRO A 138 14.36 21.45 13.71
C PRO A 138 13.46 20.35 13.13
N ASP A 139 12.39 19.99 13.84
CA ASP A 139 11.39 18.98 13.47
C ASP A 139 10.02 19.45 13.95
N GLY A 140 8.94 18.85 13.45
CA GLY A 140 7.60 19.19 13.90
C GLY A 140 6.57 18.14 13.50
N TYR A 141 5.30 18.42 13.77
CA TYR A 141 4.19 17.53 13.43
C TYR A 141 3.41 18.09 12.25
N ALA A 142 2.99 17.20 11.35
CA ALA A 142 2.17 17.57 10.22
C ALA A 142 1.19 16.46 9.86
N LYS A 143 0.17 16.86 9.11
CA LYS A 143 -0.73 16.00 8.36
C LYS A 143 -0.42 16.17 6.89
N VAL A 144 -0.12 15.08 6.21
CA VAL A 144 0.34 15.10 4.82
C VAL A 144 -0.49 14.16 3.97
N ALA A 145 -0.77 14.56 2.74
CA ALA A 145 -1.20 13.65 1.70
C ALA A 145 0.04 13.12 0.98
N ILE A 146 0.14 11.81 0.86
CA ILE A 146 1.23 11.14 0.14
C ILE A 146 0.69 10.21 -0.93
N LYS A 147 1.55 9.88 -1.89
CA LYS A 147 1.30 8.89 -2.93
C LYS A 147 2.56 8.11 -3.27
N ASP A 148 2.43 7.12 -4.15
CA ASP A 148 3.53 6.26 -4.61
C ASP A 148 4.30 5.67 -3.41
N TYR A 149 3.57 5.12 -2.42
CA TYR A 149 4.18 4.54 -1.22
C TYR A 149 4.96 3.27 -1.58
N ILE A 150 6.18 3.13 -1.07
CA ILE A 150 7.06 2.01 -1.35
C ILE A 150 7.59 1.44 -0.04
N ILE A 151 7.29 0.18 0.24
CA ILE A 151 7.95 -0.59 1.28
C ILE A 151 9.29 -1.08 0.74
N ARG A 152 10.37 -0.85 1.48
CA ARG A 152 11.65 -1.54 1.27
C ARG A 152 12.02 -2.23 2.57
N TYR A 153 12.23 -3.53 2.49
CA TYR A 153 12.59 -4.38 3.61
C TYR A 153 13.77 -5.27 3.22
N ALA A 154 14.81 -5.25 4.04
CA ALA A 154 16.00 -6.06 3.87
C ALA A 154 16.67 -6.30 5.24
N PRO A 155 17.59 -7.27 5.35
CA PRO A 155 18.40 -7.49 6.55
C PRO A 155 19.38 -6.36 6.88
N THR A 156 19.55 -5.42 5.96
CA THR A 156 20.38 -4.23 6.12
C THR A 156 19.50 -3.02 6.42
N GLU A 157 20.12 -1.91 6.81
CA GLU A 157 19.42 -0.66 6.98
C GLU A 157 18.74 -0.24 5.67
N THR A 158 17.44 0.06 5.76
CA THR A 158 16.60 0.46 4.64
C THR A 158 15.39 1.21 5.18
N PHE A 159 14.71 1.95 4.32
CA PHE A 159 13.61 2.84 4.64
C PHE A 159 12.52 2.75 3.58
N ASN A 160 11.28 3.01 3.99
CA ASN A 160 10.18 3.14 3.04
C ASN A 160 10.31 4.49 2.31
N GLY A 161 9.62 4.61 1.17
CA GLY A 161 9.58 5.85 0.38
C GLY A 161 8.14 6.28 0.12
N ALA A 162 7.93 7.57 -0.08
CA ALA A 162 6.65 8.11 -0.57
C ALA A 162 6.86 9.46 -1.23
N LYS A 163 5.98 9.88 -2.13
CA LYS A 163 5.96 11.26 -2.63
C LYS A 163 4.98 12.09 -1.82
N LEU A 164 5.45 13.27 -1.38
CA LEU A 164 4.59 14.30 -0.82
C LEU A 164 3.69 14.86 -1.93
N VAL A 165 2.38 14.85 -1.70
CA VAL A 165 1.40 15.52 -2.58
C VAL A 165 1.12 16.92 -2.06
N GLU A 166 0.78 17.04 -0.78
CA GLU A 166 0.54 18.30 -0.11
C GLU A 166 0.66 18.17 1.41
N VAL A 167 0.77 19.31 2.08
CA VAL A 167 0.64 19.38 3.53
C VAL A 167 -0.77 19.89 3.86
N VAL A 168 -1.56 19.02 4.48
CA VAL A 168 -2.95 19.27 4.85
C VAL A 168 -3.02 20.16 6.09
N ASP A 169 -2.13 19.92 7.05
CA ASP A 169 -2.03 20.67 8.30
C ASP A 169 -0.62 20.61 8.87
N ILE A 170 -0.20 21.65 9.60
CA ILE A 170 1.07 21.72 10.31
C ILE A 170 0.79 22.22 11.71
N ALA A 171 1.25 21.48 12.71
CA ALA A 171 1.22 21.97 14.08
C ALA A 171 2.34 23.00 14.27
N ASP A 172 1.95 24.19 14.76
CA ASP A 172 2.88 25.26 15.17
C ASP A 172 3.60 24.93 16.50
#